data_AF-A0A2A7RII7-F1
#
_entry.id   AF-A0A2A7RII7-F1
#
_cell.length_a   1.000
_cell.length_b   1.000
_cell.length_c   1.000
_cell.angle_alpha   90.00
_cell.angle_beta   90.00
_cell.angle_gamma   90.00
#
_symmetry.space_group_name_H-M   'P 1'
#
loop_
_entity.id
_entity.type
_entity.pdbx_description
1 polymer ?
#
loop_
_entity_poly.entity_id
_entity_poly.type
_entity_poly.pdbx_seq_one_letter_code
_entity_poly.pdbx_strand_id
1 'polypeptide(L)'
;MHLAMVKMAIVQPKKTHEVEVSGLTKYKKPYHYTYKYADLADVDRAIMDAVKTTKEDGKPLLTYYFDIDNGAEGVTVETVIVDAATGYSERTNKVWFKNLYIGDAQSTASLISYGKRYSLSAAFGIASEDDDDAQMQKMNQSQAVDESAIKIIFEDYVNNHSIKAKNWIKGKHDKATGDYIRQLLGDYELNHHLDKAKQKAIDRRKEKDQQVKEAVKKIKKPKSEDEVIKDIVDKPKKDPFSDKKEDTPMSDGQQSLFDDILGD
;
A
#
# COMPACT_ATOMS: atom_id res chain seq x y z
N MET A 1 2.75 -50.17 4.38
CA MET A 1 2.04 -50.05 5.67
C MET A 1 3.00 -49.70 6.80
N HIS A 2 4.14 -50.37 6.94
CA HIS A 2 5.10 -50.13 8.03
C HIS A 2 5.60 -48.69 8.16
N LEU A 3 5.96 -48.02 7.06
CA LEU A 3 6.43 -46.63 7.13
C LEU A 3 5.40 -45.69 7.77
N ALA A 4 4.12 -45.86 7.44
CA ALA A 4 3.04 -45.08 8.04
C ALA A 4 2.91 -45.36 9.55
N MET A 5 3.03 -46.62 9.96
CA MET A 5 3.01 -47.01 11.38
C MET A 5 4.13 -46.34 12.17
N VAL A 6 5.37 -46.37 11.65
CA VAL A 6 6.50 -45.69 12.29
C VAL A 6 6.26 -44.18 12.34
N LYS A 7 5.84 -43.56 11.23
CA LYS A 7 5.59 -42.11 11.20
C LYS A 7 4.55 -41.66 12.23
N MET A 8 3.51 -42.45 12.47
CA MET A 8 2.50 -42.14 13.50
C MET A 8 3.05 -42.23 14.93
N ALA A 9 4.08 -43.05 15.15
CA ALA A 9 4.70 -43.22 16.47
C ALA A 9 5.84 -42.23 16.75
N ILE A 10 6.25 -41.42 15.76
CA ILE A 10 7.31 -40.42 15.94
C ILE A 10 6.82 -39.29 16.84
N VAL A 11 7.55 -39.08 17.93
CA VAL A 11 7.47 -37.87 18.74
C VAL A 11 8.49 -36.87 18.21
N GLN A 12 8.03 -35.65 17.91
CA GLN A 12 8.92 -34.60 17.38
C GLN A 12 10.08 -34.34 18.35
N PRO A 13 11.33 -34.31 17.87
CA PRO A 13 12.49 -34.05 18.73
C PRO A 13 12.46 -32.64 19.28
N LYS A 14 13.05 -32.44 20.46
CA LYS A 14 13.22 -31.11 21.04
C LYS A 14 14.33 -30.37 20.30
N LYS A 15 14.10 -29.08 19.99
CA LYS A 15 15.09 -28.19 19.38
C LYS A 15 16.03 -27.65 20.46
N THR A 16 16.96 -28.49 20.89
CA THR A 16 17.86 -28.25 22.03
C THR A 16 19.09 -27.45 21.66
N HIS A 17 19.44 -27.41 20.37
CA HIS A 17 20.61 -26.71 19.87
C HIS A 17 20.24 -25.36 19.30
N GLU A 18 21.18 -24.43 19.35
CA GLU A 18 21.02 -23.05 18.92
C GLU A 18 22.25 -22.65 18.11
N VAL A 19 22.03 -21.99 16.98
CA VAL A 19 23.12 -21.46 16.16
C VAL A 19 22.85 -20.01 15.83
N GLU A 20 23.91 -19.21 15.93
CA GLU A 20 23.92 -17.82 15.51
C GLU A 20 24.47 -17.74 14.09
N VAL A 21 23.69 -17.14 13.19
CA VAL A 21 24.13 -16.84 11.83
C VAL A 21 24.28 -15.34 11.71
N SER A 22 25.48 -14.92 11.31
CA SER A 22 25.76 -13.51 11.02
C SER A 22 26.42 -13.37 9.66
N GLY A 23 26.18 -12.25 8.99
CA GLY A 23 26.74 -12.01 7.68
C GLY A 23 26.33 -10.67 7.09
N LEU A 24 26.63 -10.50 5.81
CA LEU A 24 26.26 -9.32 5.04
C LEU A 24 25.26 -9.73 3.95
N THR A 25 24.16 -8.99 3.83
CA THR A 25 23.23 -9.13 2.71
C THR A 25 23.88 -8.70 1.39
N LYS A 26 23.21 -8.96 0.25
CA LYS A 26 23.62 -8.45 -1.07
C LYS A 26 23.84 -6.93 -1.14
N TYR A 27 23.26 -6.18 -0.20
CA TYR A 27 23.41 -4.72 -0.09
C TYR A 27 24.42 -4.30 0.99
N LYS A 28 25.27 -5.21 1.46
CA LYS A 28 26.25 -4.98 2.53
C LYS A 28 25.64 -4.55 3.87
N LYS A 29 24.35 -4.83 4.10
CA LYS A 29 23.75 -4.65 5.43
C LYS A 29 24.07 -5.87 6.30
N PRO A 30 24.54 -5.67 7.54
CA PRO A 30 24.73 -6.78 8.46
C PRO A 30 23.38 -7.41 8.81
N TYR A 31 23.35 -8.73 8.87
CA TYR A 31 22.25 -9.48 9.45
C TYR A 31 22.82 -10.40 10.54
N HIS A 32 22.02 -10.63 11.56
CA HIS A 32 22.30 -11.56 12.64
C HIS A 32 20.98 -12.16 13.07
N TYR A 33 20.86 -13.48 13.05
CA TYR A 33 19.70 -14.17 13.59
C TYR A 33 20.15 -15.45 14.27
N THR A 34 19.32 -15.89 15.20
CA THR A 34 19.56 -17.09 15.98
C THR A 34 18.37 -18.00 15.80
N TYR A 35 18.60 -19.27 15.52
CA TYR A 35 17.53 -20.24 15.37
C TYR A 35 17.85 -21.52 16.12
N LYS A 36 16.79 -22.17 16.61
CA LYS A 36 16.89 -23.43 17.32
C LYS A 36 16.62 -24.59 16.40
N TYR A 37 17.34 -25.68 16.63
CA TYR A 37 17.20 -26.89 15.84
C TYR A 37 17.39 -28.16 16.69
N ALA A 38 16.83 -29.26 16.22
CA ALA A 38 17.16 -30.61 16.65
C ALA A 38 18.34 -31.10 15.80
N ASP A 39 19.41 -31.58 16.43
CA ASP A 39 20.56 -32.07 15.68
C ASP A 39 20.27 -33.42 15.00
N LEU A 40 21.24 -33.94 14.23
CA LEU A 40 21.06 -35.22 13.54
C LEU A 40 20.81 -36.38 14.53
N ALA A 41 21.43 -36.35 15.71
CA ALA A 41 21.29 -37.39 16.72
C ALA A 41 19.89 -37.37 17.37
N ASP A 42 19.34 -36.18 17.62
CA ASP A 42 17.99 -35.99 18.14
C ASP A 42 16.93 -36.47 17.13
N VAL A 43 17.13 -36.19 15.84
CA VAL A 43 16.25 -36.67 14.75
C VAL A 43 16.33 -38.20 14.62
N ASP A 44 17.54 -38.76 14.57
CA ASP A 44 17.78 -40.21 14.50
C ASP A 44 17.12 -40.94 15.67
N ARG A 45 17.33 -40.44 16.89
CA ARG A 45 16.75 -41.00 18.12
C ARG A 45 15.23 -41.01 18.08
N ALA A 46 14.59 -39.92 17.64
CA ALA A 46 13.13 -39.85 17.54
C ALA A 46 12.56 -40.93 16.60
N ILE A 47 13.26 -41.19 15.47
CA ILE A 47 12.86 -42.24 14.52
C ILE A 47 13.12 -43.63 15.09
N MET A 48 14.30 -43.85 15.68
CA MET A 48 14.68 -45.14 16.25
C MET A 48 13.77 -45.53 17.42
N ASP A 49 13.35 -44.58 18.24
CA ASP A 49 12.39 -44.84 19.32
C ASP A 49 11.00 -45.20 18.76
N ALA A 50 10.54 -44.53 17.70
CA ALA A 50 9.33 -44.93 16.99
C ALA A 50 9.45 -46.36 16.44
N VAL A 51 10.54 -46.70 15.75
CA VAL A 51 10.80 -48.05 15.21
C VAL A 51 10.78 -49.12 16.31
N LYS A 52 11.37 -48.82 17.48
CA LYS A 52 11.35 -49.74 18.64
C LYS A 52 9.94 -49.96 19.18
N THR A 53 9.10 -48.93 19.19
CA THR A 53 7.72 -49.01 19.71
C THR A 53 6.78 -49.72 18.76
N THR A 54 7.02 -49.65 17.46
CA THR A 54 6.18 -50.27 16.43
C THR A 54 6.67 -51.65 16.01
N LYS A 55 7.69 -52.20 16.66
CA LYS A 55 8.27 -53.51 16.31
C LYS A 55 7.21 -54.62 16.31
N GLU A 56 7.36 -55.59 15.42
CA GLU A 56 6.50 -56.77 15.30
C GLU A 56 7.34 -58.02 15.56
N ASP A 57 6.86 -58.95 16.39
CA ASP A 57 7.60 -60.14 16.83
C ASP A 57 9.01 -59.86 17.37
N GLY A 58 9.19 -58.68 17.99
CA GLY A 58 10.49 -58.25 18.53
C GLY A 58 11.49 -57.77 17.47
N LYS A 59 11.11 -57.71 16.19
CA LYS A 59 11.94 -57.24 15.07
C LYS A 59 11.55 -55.82 14.65
N PRO A 60 12.52 -54.96 14.28
CA PRO A 60 12.21 -53.63 13.77
C PRO A 60 11.41 -53.75 12.47
N LEU A 61 10.44 -52.85 12.27
CA LEU A 61 9.66 -52.82 11.03
C LEU A 61 10.44 -52.22 9.85
N LEU A 62 11.27 -51.21 10.12
CA LEU A 62 12.08 -50.55 9.09
C LEU A 62 13.48 -50.24 9.61
N THR A 63 14.38 -50.03 8.66
CA THR A 63 15.67 -49.38 8.85
C THR A 63 15.86 -48.33 7.75
N TYR A 64 16.92 -47.54 7.81
CA TYR A 64 17.27 -46.61 6.75
C TYR A 64 18.78 -46.46 6.63
N TYR A 65 19.21 -45.98 5.47
CA TYR A 65 20.57 -45.53 5.23
C TYR A 65 20.57 -44.30 4.33
N PHE A 66 21.74 -43.67 4.20
CA PHE A 66 21.90 -42.50 3.35
C PHE A 66 22.63 -42.89 2.07
N ASP A 67 22.05 -42.57 0.92
CA ASP A 67 22.75 -42.51 -0.35
C ASP A 67 23.33 -41.10 -0.50
N ILE A 68 24.65 -41.00 -0.65
CA ILE A 68 25.38 -39.73 -0.60
C ILE A 68 26.23 -39.63 -1.85
N ASP A 69 25.98 -38.58 -2.63
CA ASP A 69 26.80 -38.19 -3.77
C ASP A 69 27.56 -36.92 -3.42
N ASN A 70 28.90 -37.02 -3.36
CA ASN A 70 29.80 -35.91 -3.10
C ASN A 70 30.46 -35.50 -4.41
N GLY A 71 29.75 -34.68 -5.18
CA GLY A 71 30.19 -34.19 -6.48
C GLY A 71 31.10 -32.96 -6.37
N ALA A 72 31.69 -32.57 -7.50
CA ALA A 72 32.59 -31.43 -7.58
C ALA A 72 31.94 -30.10 -7.16
N GLU A 73 30.62 -29.95 -7.31
CA GLU A 73 29.92 -28.69 -7.04
C GLU A 73 29.11 -28.69 -5.73
N GLY A 74 28.94 -29.86 -5.10
CA GLY A 74 28.04 -30.00 -3.98
C GLY A 74 27.83 -31.41 -3.49
N VAL A 75 27.09 -31.50 -2.39
CA VAL A 75 26.73 -32.74 -1.73
C VAL A 75 25.23 -32.97 -1.92
N THR A 76 24.88 -34.13 -2.47
CA THR A 76 23.52 -34.64 -2.51
C THR A 76 23.36 -35.71 -1.45
N VAL A 77 22.30 -35.63 -0.66
CA VAL A 77 21.95 -36.67 0.33
C VAL A 77 20.53 -37.14 0.09
N GLU A 78 20.32 -38.44 0.15
CA GLU A 78 19.01 -39.07 0.04
C GLU A 78 18.87 -40.11 1.15
N THR A 79 17.70 -40.16 1.80
CA THR A 79 17.38 -41.20 2.76
C THR A 79 16.70 -42.34 2.03
N VAL A 80 17.26 -43.53 2.12
CA VAL A 80 16.65 -44.75 1.59
C VAL A 80 16.09 -45.52 2.78
N ILE A 81 14.78 -45.73 2.76
CA ILE A 81 14.05 -46.46 3.78
C ILE A 81 13.95 -47.91 3.33
N VAL A 82 14.25 -48.85 4.21
CA VAL A 82 14.16 -50.28 3.94
C VAL A 82 13.14 -50.88 4.89
N ASP A 83 12.11 -51.50 4.32
CA ASP A 83 11.17 -52.33 5.05
C ASP A 83 11.86 -53.63 5.47
N ALA A 84 12.05 -53.81 6.77
CA ALA A 84 12.88 -54.89 7.30
C ALA A 84 12.21 -56.27 7.20
N ALA A 85 10.87 -56.30 7.05
CA ALA A 85 10.13 -57.55 6.89
C ALA A 85 10.18 -58.06 5.44
N THR A 86 10.12 -57.15 4.46
CA THR A 86 10.02 -57.50 3.03
C THR A 86 11.34 -57.32 2.27
N GLY A 87 12.27 -56.53 2.80
CA GLY A 87 13.47 -56.09 2.10
C GLY A 87 13.22 -55.02 1.03
N TYR A 88 11.98 -54.56 0.86
CA TYR A 88 11.66 -53.49 -0.09
C TYR A 88 12.31 -52.18 0.35
N SER A 89 12.90 -51.46 -0.60
CA SER A 89 13.53 -50.17 -0.35
C SER A 89 12.82 -49.05 -1.10
N GLU A 90 12.49 -47.98 -0.38
CA GLU A 90 11.89 -46.76 -0.91
C GLU A 90 12.92 -45.63 -0.87
N ARG A 91 13.15 -44.98 -2.02
CA ARG A 91 14.02 -43.81 -2.12
C ARG A 91 13.21 -42.55 -1.88
N THR A 92 13.67 -41.69 -0.98
CA THR A 92 12.99 -40.43 -0.68
C THR A 92 13.55 -39.28 -1.52
N ASN A 93 13.09 -38.05 -1.27
CA ASN A 93 13.57 -36.89 -2.00
C ASN A 93 15.06 -36.61 -1.70
N LYS A 94 15.78 -36.23 -2.75
CA LYS A 94 17.17 -35.79 -2.66
C LYS A 94 17.24 -34.35 -2.15
N VAL A 95 18.13 -34.10 -1.20
CA VAL A 95 18.50 -32.74 -0.78
C VAL A 95 19.89 -32.44 -1.33
N TRP A 96 20.06 -31.26 -1.93
CA TRP A 96 21.32 -30.83 -2.53
C TRP A 96 21.83 -29.56 -1.87
N PHE A 97 23.12 -29.54 -1.54
CA PHE A 97 23.79 -28.38 -0.98
C PHE A 97 25.05 -28.06 -1.77
N LYS A 98 25.22 -26.79 -2.12
CA LYS A 98 26.45 -26.31 -2.76
C LYS A 98 27.63 -26.41 -1.79
N ASN A 99 28.74 -26.97 -2.26
CA ASN A 99 29.98 -26.99 -1.48
C ASN A 99 30.90 -25.85 -1.93
N LEU A 100 31.09 -24.85 -1.07
CA LEU A 100 31.96 -23.69 -1.37
C LEU A 100 33.43 -23.93 -1.03
N TYR A 101 33.72 -24.99 -0.27
CA TYR A 101 35.05 -25.27 0.28
C TYR A 101 35.54 -26.65 -0.17
N ILE A 102 35.52 -26.87 -1.49
CA ILE A 102 35.98 -28.11 -2.12
C ILE A 102 37.45 -28.33 -1.74
N GLY A 103 37.79 -29.50 -1.20
CA GLY A 103 39.13 -29.84 -0.71
C GLY A 103 39.32 -29.68 0.79
N ASP A 104 38.39 -29.00 1.49
CA ASP A 104 38.33 -29.03 2.95
C ASP A 104 37.43 -30.19 3.40
N ALA A 105 38.07 -31.25 3.90
CA ALA A 105 37.40 -32.45 4.37
C ALA A 105 36.45 -32.16 5.55
N GLN A 106 36.81 -31.26 6.46
CA GLN A 106 36.00 -30.95 7.64
C GLN A 106 34.76 -30.15 7.25
N SER A 107 34.92 -29.14 6.39
CA SER A 107 33.79 -28.37 5.86
C SER A 107 32.83 -29.26 5.05
N THR A 108 33.38 -30.16 4.23
CA THR A 108 32.58 -31.11 3.45
C THR A 108 31.85 -32.12 4.36
N ALA A 109 32.51 -32.66 5.37
CA ALA A 109 31.88 -33.58 6.34
C ALA A 109 30.78 -32.90 7.16
N SER A 110 30.97 -31.62 7.51
CA SER A 110 29.95 -30.82 8.19
C SER A 110 28.73 -30.62 7.29
N LEU A 111 28.94 -30.37 5.99
CA LEU A 111 27.87 -30.25 5.01
C LEU A 111 27.10 -31.56 4.80
N ILE A 112 27.80 -32.70 4.79
CA ILE A 112 27.17 -34.03 4.72
C ILE A 112 26.29 -34.27 5.95
N SER A 113 26.78 -33.95 7.16
CA SER A 113 26.01 -34.09 8.40
C SER A 113 24.75 -33.21 8.37
N TYR A 114 24.87 -31.99 7.85
CA TYR A 114 23.74 -31.11 7.61
C TYR A 114 22.75 -31.76 6.64
N GLY A 115 23.19 -32.20 5.46
CA GLY A 115 22.33 -32.82 4.46
C GLY A 115 21.62 -34.08 4.96
N LYS A 116 22.29 -34.92 5.77
CA LYS A 116 21.67 -36.06 6.43
C LYS A 116 20.49 -35.65 7.30
N ARG A 117 20.63 -34.59 8.09
CA ARG A 117 19.54 -34.09 8.96
C ARG A 117 18.31 -33.71 8.14
N TYR A 118 18.49 -32.92 7.07
CA TYR A 118 17.36 -32.48 6.24
C TYR A 118 16.74 -33.63 5.46
N SER A 119 17.55 -34.50 4.89
CA SER A 119 17.07 -35.67 4.16
C SER A 119 16.24 -36.59 5.07
N LEU A 120 16.78 -36.89 6.26
CA LEU A 120 16.12 -37.77 7.22
C LEU A 120 14.83 -37.14 7.75
N SER A 121 14.87 -35.84 8.07
CA SER A 121 13.71 -35.11 8.56
C SER A 121 12.61 -35.05 7.51
N ALA A 122 12.96 -34.80 6.24
CA ALA A 122 12.00 -34.80 5.13
C ALA A 122 11.37 -36.17 4.89
N ALA A 123 12.17 -37.25 4.95
CA ALA A 123 11.70 -38.63 4.78
C ALA A 123 10.61 -39.00 5.80
N PHE A 124 10.84 -38.66 7.07
CA PHE A 124 9.95 -39.05 8.18
C PHE A 124 8.96 -37.97 8.61
N GLY A 125 9.02 -36.76 8.04
CA GLY A 125 8.11 -35.66 8.38
C GLY A 125 8.42 -35.03 9.75
N ILE A 126 9.70 -34.88 10.07
CA ILE A 126 10.18 -34.26 11.30
C ILE A 126 10.43 -32.77 11.06
N ALA A 127 9.94 -31.93 11.97
CA ALA A 127 10.22 -30.50 11.98
C ALA A 127 11.48 -30.23 12.80
N SER A 128 12.65 -30.36 12.18
CA SER A 128 13.96 -30.24 12.84
C SER A 128 14.38 -28.82 13.21
N GLU A 129 13.68 -27.79 12.72
CA GLU A 129 14.00 -26.39 12.95
C GLU A 129 12.74 -25.56 13.16
N ASP A 130 12.89 -24.37 13.74
CA ASP A 130 11.81 -23.39 13.80
C ASP A 130 11.49 -22.86 12.39
N ASP A 131 10.20 -22.78 12.07
CA ASP A 131 9.69 -22.15 10.86
C ASP A 131 9.78 -20.62 11.04
N ASP A 132 11.01 -20.11 10.97
CA ASP A 132 11.37 -18.73 11.31
C ASP A 132 11.40 -17.78 10.09
N ASP A 133 10.76 -18.16 8.97
CA ASP A 133 10.56 -17.26 7.84
C ASP A 133 9.75 -16.00 8.24
N ALA A 134 8.98 -16.07 9.33
CA ALA A 134 8.30 -14.92 9.92
C ALA A 134 9.25 -13.92 10.62
N GLN A 135 10.46 -14.31 11.03
CA GLN A 135 11.41 -13.41 11.69
C GLN A 135 12.25 -12.60 10.70
N MET A 136 12.54 -13.15 9.52
CA MET A 136 13.20 -12.39 8.44
C MET A 136 12.34 -11.24 7.90
N GLN A 137 11.00 -11.34 7.97
CA GLN A 137 10.13 -10.19 7.67
C GLN A 137 10.17 -9.11 8.77
N LYS A 138 10.32 -9.49 10.05
CA LYS A 138 10.40 -8.54 11.17
C LYS A 138 11.75 -7.82 11.25
N MET A 139 12.84 -8.46 10.85
CA MET A 139 14.16 -7.80 10.72
C MET A 139 14.26 -6.84 9.54
N ASN A 140 13.47 -7.05 8.46
CA ASN A 140 13.37 -6.09 7.37
C ASN A 140 12.39 -4.94 7.64
N GLN A 141 11.61 -5.00 8.72
CA GLN A 141 10.69 -3.92 9.15
C GLN A 141 11.23 -3.05 10.29
N SER A 142 12.43 -3.30 10.81
CA SER A 142 13.02 -2.54 11.92
C SER A 142 14.15 -1.61 11.46
N GLN A 143 13.86 -0.76 10.48
CA GLN A 143 14.21 0.65 10.64
C GLN A 143 12.88 1.39 10.73
N ALA A 144 12.29 1.37 11.92
CA ALA A 144 11.18 2.27 12.24
C ALA A 144 11.72 3.68 12.02
N VAL A 145 11.32 4.27 10.89
CA VAL A 145 11.61 5.66 10.59
C VAL A 145 10.98 6.46 11.71
N ASP A 146 11.76 7.24 12.45
CA ASP A 146 11.23 8.17 13.43
C ASP A 146 10.56 9.34 12.70
N GLU A 147 9.35 9.08 12.21
CA GLU A 147 8.53 10.02 11.46
C GLU A 147 8.34 11.32 12.22
N SER A 148 8.25 11.24 13.56
CA SER A 148 8.06 12.40 14.43
C SER A 148 9.28 13.32 14.41
N ALA A 149 10.49 12.77 14.54
CA ALA A 149 11.73 13.53 14.47
C ALA A 149 11.94 14.15 13.08
N ILE A 150 11.63 13.40 12.02
CA ILE A 150 11.77 13.90 10.64
C ILE A 150 10.80 15.05 10.39
N LYS A 151 9.56 14.93 10.85
CA LYS A 151 8.56 15.97 10.70
C LYS A 151 8.98 17.26 11.40
N ILE A 152 9.54 17.18 12.61
CA ILE A 152 10.08 18.35 13.32
C ILE A 152 11.18 19.04 12.52
N ILE A 153 12.13 18.27 11.96
CA ILE A 153 13.22 18.82 11.14
C ILE A 153 12.66 19.44 9.85
N PHE A 154 11.67 18.80 9.23
CA PHE A 154 11.04 19.29 8.02
C PHE A 154 10.25 20.58 8.26
N GLU A 155 9.50 20.66 9.36
CA GLU A 155 8.78 21.86 9.79
C GLU A 155 9.74 23.01 10.10
N ASP A 156 10.89 22.75 10.72
CA ASP A 156 11.93 23.77 10.93
C ASP A 156 12.49 24.31 9.60
N TYR A 157 12.63 23.45 8.58
CA TYR A 157 12.99 23.92 7.24
C TYR A 157 11.89 24.77 6.60
N VAL A 158 10.64 24.31 6.64
CA VAL A 158 9.52 25.00 5.98
C VAL A 158 9.20 26.33 6.65
N ASN A 159 9.11 26.35 7.97
CA ASN A 159 8.69 27.54 8.73
C ASN A 159 9.85 28.52 8.92
N ASN A 160 11.05 28.02 9.24
CA ASN A 160 12.18 28.87 9.65
C ASN A 160 13.30 28.94 8.60
N HIS A 161 13.20 28.24 7.48
CA HIS A 161 14.25 28.18 6.44
C HIS A 161 15.63 27.81 6.99
N SER A 162 15.63 26.98 8.04
CA SER A 162 16.82 26.54 8.76
C SER A 162 17.83 25.89 7.82
N ILE A 163 19.04 26.46 7.74
CA ILE A 163 20.14 25.95 6.90
C ILE A 163 20.55 24.55 7.36
N LYS A 164 20.51 24.31 8.67
CA LYS A 164 20.82 23.01 9.28
C LYS A 164 19.81 21.96 8.83
N ALA A 165 18.51 22.27 8.91
CA ALA A 165 17.44 21.38 8.45
C ALA A 165 17.54 21.13 6.93
N LYS A 166 17.78 22.18 6.13
CA LYS A 166 17.98 22.07 4.68
C LYS A 166 19.12 21.13 4.30
N ASN A 167 20.26 21.26 4.96
CA ASN A 167 21.43 20.42 4.70
C ASN A 167 21.19 18.98 5.15
N TRP A 168 20.46 18.80 6.26
CA TRP A 168 20.07 17.48 6.72
C TRP A 168 19.11 16.79 5.74
N ILE A 169 18.04 17.46 5.30
CA ILE A 169 17.06 16.95 4.33
C ILE A 169 17.75 16.52 3.01
N LYS A 170 18.73 17.31 2.54
CA LYS A 170 19.50 17.01 1.31
C LYS A 170 20.62 15.99 1.50
N GLY A 171 20.87 15.56 2.73
CA GLY A 171 21.90 14.57 3.07
C GLY A 171 21.61 13.18 2.51
N LYS A 172 22.56 12.27 2.69
CA LYS A 172 22.37 10.85 2.37
C LYS A 172 21.58 10.19 3.49
N HIS A 173 20.42 9.65 3.16
CA HIS A 173 19.55 8.91 4.08
C HIS A 173 19.40 7.46 3.64
N ASP A 174 18.96 6.59 4.54
CA ASP A 174 18.47 5.28 4.16
C ASP A 174 17.22 5.40 3.26
N LYS A 175 16.86 4.30 2.60
CA LYS A 175 15.77 4.29 1.61
C LYS A 175 14.44 4.72 2.23
N ALA A 176 14.10 4.23 3.43
CA ALA A 176 12.80 4.48 4.04
C ALA A 176 12.68 5.95 4.50
N THR A 177 13.71 6.47 5.17
CA THR A 177 13.80 7.89 5.55
C THR A 177 13.77 8.79 4.32
N GLY A 178 14.50 8.45 3.25
CA GLY A 178 14.51 9.21 2.01
C GLY A 178 13.16 9.21 1.28
N ASP A 179 12.45 8.08 1.25
CA ASP A 179 11.12 7.97 0.66
C ASP A 179 10.09 8.82 1.44
N TYR A 180 10.14 8.80 2.77
CA TYR A 180 9.28 9.62 3.63
C TYR A 180 9.54 11.13 3.45
N ILE A 181 10.81 11.55 3.37
CA ILE A 181 11.18 12.95 3.08
C ILE A 181 10.62 13.41 1.73
N ARG A 182 10.66 12.55 0.70
CA ARG A 182 10.09 12.88 -0.62
C ARG A 182 8.57 13.03 -0.57
N GLN A 183 7.89 12.21 0.21
CA GLN A 183 6.46 12.35 0.43
C GLN A 183 6.12 13.70 1.07
N LEU A 184 6.83 14.09 2.15
CA LEU A 184 6.64 15.37 2.81
C LEU A 184 6.88 16.57 1.88
N LEU A 185 7.91 16.50 1.03
CA LEU A 185 8.18 17.53 0.00
C LEU A 185 7.03 17.62 -1.01
N GLY A 186 6.54 16.49 -1.49
CA GLY A 186 5.41 16.44 -2.43
C GLY A 186 4.12 17.04 -1.84
N ASP A 187 3.80 16.67 -0.60
CA ASP A 187 2.61 17.18 0.11
C ASP A 187 2.72 18.70 0.34
N TYR A 188 3.92 19.19 0.69
CA TYR A 188 4.18 20.62 0.85
C TYR A 188 3.99 21.39 -0.46
N GLU A 189 4.57 20.92 -1.57
CA GLU A 189 4.45 21.56 -2.87
C GLU A 189 3.00 21.59 -3.37
N LEU A 190 2.27 20.49 -3.17
CA LEU A 190 0.85 20.39 -3.52
C LEU A 190 0.01 21.40 -2.73
N ASN A 191 0.17 21.45 -1.41
CA ASN A 191 -0.57 22.38 -0.55
C ASN A 191 -0.25 23.84 -0.90
N HIS A 192 1.02 24.18 -1.12
CA HIS A 192 1.43 25.51 -1.54
C HIS A 192 0.82 25.91 -2.90
N HIS A 193 0.76 24.98 -3.86
CA HIS A 193 0.12 25.22 -5.15
C HIS A 193 -1.40 25.42 -5.00
N LEU A 194 -2.07 24.61 -4.17
CA LEU A 194 -3.50 24.74 -3.90
C LEU A 194 -3.84 26.08 -3.24
N ASP A 195 -3.04 26.52 -2.27
CA ASP A 195 -3.29 27.79 -1.59
C ASP A 195 -3.06 28.98 -2.50
N LYS A 196 -2.04 28.93 -3.35
CA LYS A 196 -1.85 29.94 -4.41
C LYS A 196 -3.02 30.00 -5.38
N ALA A 197 -3.57 28.84 -5.77
CA ALA A 197 -4.74 28.76 -6.64
C ALA A 197 -6.01 29.32 -5.97
N LYS A 198 -6.24 29.00 -4.68
CA LYS A 198 -7.34 29.54 -3.87
C LYS A 198 -7.23 31.05 -3.75
N GLN A 199 -6.05 31.58 -3.42
CA GLN A 199 -5.83 33.02 -3.26
C GLN A 199 -6.14 33.77 -4.56
N LYS A 200 -5.63 33.26 -5.70
CA LYS A 200 -5.93 33.81 -7.02
C LYS A 200 -7.43 33.80 -7.35
N ALA A 201 -8.17 32.77 -6.92
CA ALA A 201 -9.61 32.71 -7.09
C ALA A 201 -10.35 33.75 -6.22
N ILE A 202 -9.90 33.95 -4.98
CA ILE A 202 -10.42 34.97 -4.07
C ILE A 202 -10.17 36.38 -4.63
N ASP A 203 -8.96 36.65 -5.10
CA ASP A 203 -8.59 37.96 -5.65
C ASP A 203 -9.44 38.28 -6.89
N ARG A 204 -9.64 37.32 -7.79
CA ARG A 204 -10.56 37.45 -8.94
C ARG A 204 -12.00 37.73 -8.53
N ARG A 205 -12.49 37.15 -7.43
CA ARG A 205 -13.84 37.43 -6.91
C ARG A 205 -13.92 38.85 -6.37
N LYS A 206 -12.93 39.28 -5.57
CA LYS A 206 -12.85 40.65 -5.05
C LYS A 206 -12.79 41.70 -6.18
N GLU A 207 -12.01 41.45 -7.22
CA GLU A 207 -11.95 42.32 -8.41
C GLU A 207 -13.31 42.42 -9.11
N LYS A 208 -14.00 41.29 -9.30
CA LYS A 208 -15.35 41.27 -9.87
C LYS A 208 -16.36 42.02 -9.00
N ASP A 209 -16.35 41.79 -7.69
CA ASP A 209 -17.24 42.47 -6.75
C ASP A 209 -16.99 43.98 -6.74
N GLN A 210 -15.73 44.39 -6.84
CA GLN A 210 -15.35 45.80 -6.95
C GLN A 210 -15.84 46.42 -8.26
N GLN A 211 -15.67 45.72 -9.39
CA GLN A 211 -16.19 46.17 -10.70
C GLN A 211 -17.71 46.26 -10.70
N VAL A 212 -18.42 45.32 -10.08
CA VAL A 212 -19.88 45.36 -9.93
C VAL A 212 -20.30 46.55 -9.07
N LYS A 213 -19.63 46.81 -7.94
CA LYS A 213 -19.91 47.98 -7.09
C LYS A 213 -19.67 49.31 -7.84
N GLU A 214 -18.62 49.40 -8.64
CA GLU A 214 -18.34 50.57 -9.47
C GLU A 214 -19.36 50.74 -10.61
N ALA A 215 -19.78 49.64 -11.24
CA ALA A 215 -20.82 49.65 -12.26
C ALA A 215 -22.17 50.12 -11.66
N VAL A 216 -22.56 49.59 -10.49
CA VAL A 216 -23.78 50.00 -9.78
C VAL A 216 -23.74 51.48 -9.38
N LYS A 217 -22.59 52.02 -8.96
CA LYS A 217 -22.44 53.46 -8.70
C LYS A 217 -22.61 54.32 -9.96
N LYS A 218 -22.28 53.79 -11.15
CA LYS A 218 -22.43 54.49 -12.44
C LYS A 218 -23.84 54.42 -13.03
N ILE A 219 -24.72 53.57 -12.50
CA ILE A 219 -26.14 53.57 -12.87
C ILE A 219 -26.77 54.85 -12.29
N LYS A 220 -27.16 55.79 -13.17
CA LYS A 220 -27.93 56.98 -12.76
C LYS A 220 -29.20 56.51 -12.04
N LYS A 221 -29.53 57.13 -10.89
CA LYS A 221 -30.81 56.90 -10.19
C LYS A 221 -31.96 56.98 -11.22
N PRO A 222 -32.92 56.04 -11.19
CA PRO A 222 -34.08 56.11 -12.07
C PRO A 222 -34.79 57.46 -11.89
N LYS A 223 -35.28 58.02 -13.01
CA LYS A 223 -36.09 59.24 -13.00
C LYS A 223 -37.23 59.09 -12.00
N SER A 224 -37.51 60.13 -11.20
CA SER A 224 -38.61 60.08 -10.23
C SER A 224 -39.94 59.86 -10.95
N GLU A 225 -40.90 59.24 -10.27
CA GLU A 225 -42.23 58.92 -10.83
C GLU A 225 -42.91 60.15 -11.46
N ASP A 226 -42.68 61.34 -10.88
CA ASP A 226 -43.17 62.62 -11.40
C ASP A 226 -42.66 62.97 -12.81
N GLU A 227 -41.41 62.60 -13.16
CA GLU A 227 -40.88 62.82 -14.52
C GLU A 227 -41.48 61.84 -15.53
N VAL A 228 -41.82 60.62 -15.09
CA VAL A 228 -42.45 59.60 -15.94
C VAL A 228 -43.90 59.96 -16.26
N ILE A 229 -44.62 60.52 -15.30
CA ILE A 229 -46.02 60.95 -15.49
C ILE A 229 -46.11 62.10 -16.50
N LYS A 230 -45.20 63.09 -16.47
CA LYS A 230 -45.15 64.17 -17.47
C LYS A 230 -44.99 63.63 -18.90
N ASP A 231 -44.10 62.67 -19.12
CA ASP A 231 -43.85 62.09 -20.44
C ASP A 231 -45.06 61.29 -21.01
N ILE A 232 -45.99 60.85 -20.15
CA ILE A 232 -47.21 60.14 -20.56
C ILE A 232 -48.33 61.12 -20.91
N VAL A 233 -48.48 62.20 -20.14
CA VAL A 233 -49.57 63.17 -20.33
C VAL A 233 -49.36 64.03 -21.58
N ASP A 234 -48.11 64.38 -21.90
CA ASP A 234 -47.81 65.31 -23.02
C ASP A 234 -47.72 64.63 -24.40
N LYS A 235 -47.97 63.32 -24.51
CA LYS A 235 -47.99 62.62 -25.81
C LYS A 235 -49.42 62.55 -26.39
N PRO A 236 -49.70 63.19 -27.54
CA PRO A 236 -51.03 63.15 -28.14
C PRO A 236 -51.36 61.75 -28.66
N LYS A 237 -52.43 61.13 -28.15
CA LYS A 237 -52.95 59.86 -28.68
C LYS A 237 -53.70 60.12 -29.99
N LYS A 238 -53.24 59.49 -31.07
CA LYS A 238 -53.92 59.51 -32.38
C LYS A 238 -55.24 58.76 -32.27
N ASP A 239 -56.36 59.43 -32.58
CA ASP A 239 -57.72 58.87 -32.48
C ASP A 239 -57.88 57.67 -33.44
N PRO A 240 -58.22 56.47 -32.93
CA PRO A 240 -58.30 55.24 -33.72
C PRO A 240 -59.51 55.16 -34.67
N PHE A 241 -60.40 56.17 -34.72
CA PHE A 241 -61.56 56.19 -35.62
C PHE A 241 -61.52 57.30 -36.68
N SER A 242 -60.33 57.77 -37.07
CA SER A 242 -60.18 58.82 -38.09
C SER A 242 -60.88 58.51 -39.42
N ASP A 243 -61.02 57.23 -39.76
CA ASP A 243 -61.41 56.78 -41.10
C ASP A 243 -62.93 56.54 -41.26
N LYS A 244 -63.76 56.96 -40.30
CA LYS A 244 -65.23 56.83 -40.34
C LYS A 244 -65.99 58.15 -40.21
N LYS A 245 -65.35 59.28 -40.48
CA LYS A 245 -66.03 60.58 -40.50
C LYS A 245 -66.71 60.77 -41.85
N GLU A 246 -68.02 60.56 -41.90
CA GLU A 246 -68.86 61.05 -42.99
C GLU A 246 -69.09 62.56 -42.80
N ASP A 247 -68.51 63.38 -43.69
CA ASP A 247 -68.65 64.84 -43.70
C ASP A 247 -69.97 65.28 -44.35
N THR A 248 -71.09 64.71 -43.92
CA THR A 248 -72.42 65.17 -44.32
C THR A 248 -72.95 66.13 -43.23
N PRO A 249 -73.26 67.39 -43.54
CA PRO A 249 -73.79 68.33 -42.54
C PRO A 249 -75.13 67.82 -41.98
N MET A 250 -75.33 67.97 -40.67
CA MET A 250 -76.55 67.52 -39.97
C MET A 250 -77.81 68.09 -40.63
N SER A 251 -78.83 67.24 -40.76
CA SER A 251 -80.17 67.68 -41.15
C SER A 251 -80.82 68.50 -40.03
N ASP A 252 -81.69 69.46 -40.41
CA ASP A 252 -82.38 70.36 -39.46
C ASP A 252 -83.11 69.63 -38.32
N GLY A 253 -83.65 68.43 -38.60
CA GLY A 253 -84.31 67.60 -37.58
C GLY A 253 -83.35 66.95 -36.57
N GLN A 254 -82.08 66.79 -36.91
CA GLN A 254 -81.05 66.34 -35.97
C GLN A 254 -80.57 67.48 -35.08
N GLN A 255 -80.46 68.71 -35.62
CA GLN A 255 -80.14 69.89 -34.82
C GLN A 255 -81.19 70.17 -33.76
N SER A 256 -82.49 70.12 -34.09
CA SER A 256 -83.54 70.37 -33.10
C SER A 256 -83.53 69.35 -31.95
N LEU A 257 -83.13 68.10 -32.23
CA LEU A 257 -83.03 67.05 -31.20
C LEU A 257 -81.80 67.26 -30.29
N PHE A 258 -80.72 67.82 -30.82
CA PHE A 258 -79.54 68.17 -30.05
C PHE A 258 -79.80 69.35 -29.11
N ASP A 259 -80.53 70.37 -29.58
CA ASP A 259 -80.89 71.54 -28.77
C ASP A 259 -81.82 71.17 -27.61
N ASP A 260 -82.80 70.27 -27.83
CA ASP A 260 -83.73 69.77 -26.79
C ASP A 260 -83.03 68.97 -25.66
N ILE A 261 -81.91 68.30 -25.97
CA ILE A 261 -81.19 67.46 -25.00
C ILE A 261 -80.14 68.27 -24.23
N LEU A 262 -79.56 69.30 -24.85
CA LEU A 262 -78.47 70.07 -24.26
C LEU A 262 -78.93 71.32 -23.51
N GLY A 263 -80.20 71.69 -23.63
CA GLY A 263 -80.85 72.64 -22.73
C GLY A 263 -80.23 74.04 -22.75
N ASP A 264 -80.43 74.75 -23.86
CA ASP A 264 -80.49 76.22 -23.94
C ASP A 264 -81.75 76.63 -24.71
#